data_AF-A0A7C2GM21-F1
#
_entry.id   AF-A0A7C2GM21-F1
#
_cell.length_a   1.000
_cell.length_b   1.000
_cell.length_c   1.000
_cell.angle_alpha   90.00
_cell.angle_beta   90.00
_cell.angle_gamma   90.00
#
_symmetry.space_group_name_H-M   'P 1'
#
loop_
_entity.id
_entity.type
_entity.pdbx_description
1 polymer ?
#
loop_
_entity_poly.entity_id
_entity_poly.type
_entity_poly.pdbx_seq_one_letter_code
_entity_poly.pdbx_strand_id
1 'polypeptide(L)'
;MERNGLLGRLQGLLTELISALSRNDLEAIERATEALQQFVDENGHLLPQITCPNDLTLLCRLLEAAQCLVWTRLLTLVTQSDLPTRSLVAGKV
;
A
#
# COMPACT_ATOMS: atom_id res chain seq x y z
N MET A 1 8.03 28.18 2.09
CA MET A 1 7.63 27.71 0.74
C MET A 1 7.58 26.17 0.67
N GLU A 2 7.48 25.47 1.81
CA GLU A 2 7.75 24.01 1.91
C GLU A 2 6.50 23.12 2.01
N ARG A 3 5.34 23.72 2.30
CA ARG A 3 4.10 22.98 2.60
C ARG A 3 3.53 22.22 1.39
N ASN A 4 3.70 22.76 0.19
CA ASN A 4 3.32 22.06 -1.05
C ASN A 4 4.31 20.94 -1.42
N GLY A 5 5.56 21.02 -0.96
CA GLY A 5 6.59 19.99 -1.18
C GLY A 5 6.36 18.74 -0.34
N LEU A 6 5.93 18.91 0.93
CA LEU A 6 5.59 17.80 1.82
C LEU A 6 4.41 16.97 1.30
N LEU A 7 3.35 17.66 0.86
CA LEU A 7 2.17 17.04 0.28
C LEU A 7 2.50 16.27 -1.00
N GLY A 8 3.25 16.90 -1.91
CA GLY A 8 3.71 16.25 -3.13
C GLY A 8 4.56 15.00 -2.84
N ARG A 9 5.42 15.06 -1.82
CA ARG A 9 6.24 13.92 -1.39
C ARG A 9 5.37 12.77 -0.83
N LEU A 10 4.44 13.07 0.07
CA LEU A 10 3.51 12.06 0.59
C LEU A 10 2.66 11.43 -0.52
N GLN A 11 2.15 12.26 -1.43
CA GLN A 11 1.38 11.79 -2.59
C GLN A 11 2.21 10.86 -3.47
N GLY A 12 3.48 11.20 -3.73
CA GLY A 12 4.41 10.37 -4.48
C GLY A 12 4.64 9.02 -3.80
N LEU A 13 4.92 9.03 -2.50
CA LEU A 13 5.13 7.82 -1.71
C LEU A 13 3.91 6.89 -1.70
N LEU A 14 2.70 7.44 -1.53
CA LEU A 14 1.47 6.66 -1.64
C LEU A 14 1.26 6.10 -3.05
N THR A 15 1.59 6.86 -4.08
CA THR A 15 1.49 6.40 -5.48
C THR A 15 2.48 5.28 -5.78
N GLU A 16 3.70 5.36 -5.23
CA GLU A 16 4.70 4.28 -5.32
C GLU A 16 4.23 3.01 -4.63
N LEU A 17 3.67 3.12 -3.41
CA LEU A 17 3.10 2.00 -2.69
C LEU A 17 1.96 1.34 -3.47
N ILE A 18 1.01 2.12 -4.00
CA ILE A 18 -0.10 1.62 -4.83
C ILE A 18 0.45 0.90 -6.07
N SER A 19 1.47 1.46 -6.71
CA SER A 19 2.10 0.87 -7.89
C SER A 19 2.80 -0.45 -7.55
N ALA A 20 3.50 -0.52 -6.42
CA ALA A 20 4.15 -1.73 -5.94
C ALA A 20 3.12 -2.83 -5.60
N LEU A 21 2.06 -2.46 -4.86
CA LEU A 21 0.93 -3.34 -4.54
C LEU A 21 0.26 -3.89 -5.80
N SER A 22 0.02 -3.02 -6.79
CA SER A 22 -0.61 -3.41 -8.06
C SER A 22 0.24 -4.38 -8.88
N ARG A 23 1.58 -4.28 -8.79
CA ARG A 23 2.51 -5.22 -9.43
C ARG A 23 2.77 -6.48 -8.60
N ASN A 24 2.21 -6.57 -7.39
CA ASN A 24 2.50 -7.61 -6.41
C ASN A 24 4.00 -7.78 -6.07
N ASP A 25 4.77 -6.71 -6.22
CA ASP A 25 6.23 -6.69 -6.03
C ASP A 25 6.56 -6.50 -4.54
N LEU A 26 6.96 -7.59 -3.87
CA LEU A 26 7.25 -7.61 -2.43
C LEU A 26 8.36 -6.63 -2.05
N GLU A 27 9.47 -6.63 -2.78
CA GLU A 27 10.61 -5.75 -2.48
C GLU A 27 10.24 -4.27 -2.69
N ALA A 28 9.43 -3.96 -3.70
CA ALA A 28 8.94 -2.60 -3.89
C ALA A 28 7.91 -2.19 -2.82
N ILE A 29 7.08 -3.12 -2.34
CA ILE A 29 6.12 -2.87 -1.25
C ILE A 29 6.88 -2.56 0.04
N GLU A 30 7.88 -3.37 0.40
CA GLU A 30 8.71 -3.16 1.60
C GLU A 30 9.41 -1.81 1.54
N ARG A 31 10.12 -1.51 0.45
CA ARG A 31 10.80 -0.21 0.27
C ARG A 31 9.83 0.98 0.33
N ALA A 32 8.68 0.90 -0.34
CA ALA A 32 7.69 1.97 -0.31
C ALA A 32 7.09 2.16 1.10
N THR A 33 6.91 1.07 1.85
CA THR A 33 6.42 1.10 3.22
C THR A 33 7.45 1.72 4.17
N GLU A 34 8.73 1.34 4.06
CA GLU A 34 9.83 1.95 4.83
C GLU A 34 9.94 3.45 4.54
N ALA A 35 9.89 3.85 3.27
CA ALA A 35 9.96 5.26 2.88
C ALA A 35 8.76 6.07 3.41
N LEU A 36 7.56 5.48 3.42
CA LEU A 36 6.37 6.08 4.04
C LEU A 36 6.55 6.23 5.55
N GLN A 37 7.07 5.21 6.22
CA GLN A 37 7.28 5.25 7.67
C GLN A 37 8.32 6.31 8.04
N GLN A 38 9.46 6.34 7.35
CA GLN A 38 10.46 7.38 7.53
C GLN A 38 9.87 8.78 7.32
N PHE A 39 9.05 8.95 6.28
CA PHE A 39 8.38 10.23 6.03
C PHE A 39 7.46 10.63 7.19
N VAL A 40 6.69 9.70 7.76
CA VAL A 40 5.81 9.94 8.91
C VAL A 40 6.62 10.26 10.18
N ASP A 41 7.73 9.58 10.41
CA ASP A 41 8.59 9.86 11.57
C ASP A 41 9.21 11.26 11.49
N GLU A 42 9.68 11.65 10.29
CA GLU A 42 10.30 12.95 10.05
C GLU A 42 9.28 14.10 10.01
N ASN A 43 8.10 13.87 9.42
CA ASN A 43 7.17 14.94 9.00
C ASN A 43 5.75 14.77 9.56
N GLY A 44 5.47 13.72 10.33
CA GLY A 44 4.11 13.40 10.80
C GLY A 44 3.49 14.50 11.65
N HIS A 45 4.29 15.24 12.41
CA HIS A 45 3.85 16.40 13.19
C HIS A 45 3.36 17.59 12.32
N LEU A 46 3.71 17.60 11.04
CA LEU A 46 3.30 18.62 10.06
C LEU A 46 2.03 18.22 9.30
N LEU A 47 1.66 16.94 9.30
CA LEU A 47 0.48 16.43 8.58
C LEU A 47 -0.85 17.03 9.09
N PRO A 48 -1.10 17.18 10.40
CA PRO A 48 -2.32 17.82 10.91
C PRO A 48 -2.42 19.30 10.51
N GLN A 49 -1.30 19.92 10.12
CA GLN A 49 -1.28 21.31 9.68
C GLN A 49 -1.71 21.43 8.22
N ILE A 50 -2.00 20.34 7.50
CA ILE A 50 -2.58 20.37 6.16
C ILE A 50 -4.05 20.75 6.28
N THR A 51 -4.41 21.94 5.79
CA THR A 51 -5.78 22.50 5.90
C THR A 51 -6.45 22.67 4.55
N CYS A 52 -5.78 22.27 3.45
CA CYS A 52 -6.29 22.44 2.11
C CYS A 52 -7.25 21.27 1.79
N PRO A 53 -8.56 21.51 1.61
CA PRO A 53 -9.54 20.43 1.50
C PRO A 53 -9.35 19.53 0.27
N ASN A 54 -8.90 20.11 -0.85
CA ASN A 54 -8.63 19.36 -2.07
C ASN A 54 -7.47 18.37 -1.89
N ASP A 55 -6.41 18.80 -1.21
CA ASP A 55 -5.22 17.97 -0.98
C ASP A 55 -5.53 16.83 0.00
N LEU A 56 -6.32 17.11 1.05
CA LEU A 56 -6.83 16.07 1.96
C LEU A 56 -7.69 15.05 1.22
N THR A 57 -8.58 15.50 0.33
CA THR A 57 -9.43 14.60 -0.47
C THR A 57 -8.60 13.67 -1.34
N LEU A 58 -7.55 14.19 -1.98
CA LEU A 58 -6.65 13.38 -2.81
C LEU A 58 -5.87 12.36 -1.98
N LEU A 59 -5.32 12.78 -0.84
CA LEU A 59 -4.62 11.88 0.07
C LEU A 59 -5.53 10.76 0.59
N CYS A 60 -6.77 11.09 0.97
CA CYS A 60 -7.76 10.09 1.40
C CYS A 60 -8.00 9.05 0.30
N ARG A 61 -8.21 9.47 -0.94
CA ARG A 61 -8.40 8.53 -2.07
C ARG A 61 -7.20 7.61 -2.29
N LEU A 62 -5.98 8.13 -2.13
CA LEU A 62 -4.77 7.32 -2.26
C LEU A 62 -4.63 6.31 -1.11
N LEU A 63 -4.93 6.72 0.12
CA LEU A 63 -4.95 5.81 1.28
C LEU A 63 -6.00 4.71 1.12
N GLU A 64 -7.20 5.05 0.69
CA GLU A 64 -8.27 4.09 0.40
C GLU A 64 -7.85 3.08 -0.68
N ALA A 65 -7.23 3.56 -1.77
CA ALA A 65 -6.72 2.69 -2.83
C ALA A 65 -5.65 1.72 -2.31
N ALA A 66 -4.70 2.21 -1.52
CA ALA A 66 -3.66 1.36 -0.91
C ALA A 66 -4.27 0.31 0.02
N GLN A 67 -5.22 0.71 0.90
CA GLN A 67 -5.91 -0.22 1.79
C GLN A 67 -6.68 -1.31 1.02
N CYS A 68 -7.42 -0.93 -0.03
CA CYS A 68 -8.13 -1.89 -0.87
C CYS A 68 -7.19 -2.93 -1.50
N LEU A 69 -6.03 -2.51 -1.98
CA LEU A 69 -5.04 -3.42 -2.58
C LEU A 69 -4.40 -4.35 -1.54
N VAL A 70 -4.09 -3.84 -0.35
CA VAL A 70 -3.58 -4.66 0.77
C VAL A 70 -4.62 -5.73 1.15
N TRP A 71 -5.88 -5.34 1.32
CA TRP A 71 -6.95 -6.30 1.63
C TRP A 71 -7.14 -7.33 0.52
N THR A 72 -7.14 -6.90 -0.74
CA THR A 72 -7.22 -7.81 -1.89
C THR A 72 -6.11 -8.85 -1.86
N ARG A 73 -4.88 -8.43 -1.55
CA ARG A 73 -3.72 -9.31 -1.42
C ARG A 73 -3.86 -10.28 -0.26
N LEU A 74 -4.27 -9.81 0.92
CA LEU A 74 -4.50 -10.66 2.10
C LEU A 74 -5.58 -11.72 1.83
N LEU A 75 -6.71 -11.33 1.23
CA LEU A 75 -7.76 -12.26 0.83
C LEU A 75 -7.27 -13.28 -0.21
N THR A 76 -6.42 -12.86 -1.14
CA THR A 76 -5.79 -13.76 -2.11
C THR A 76 -4.89 -14.78 -1.43
N LEU A 77 -4.07 -14.36 -0.45
CA LEU A 77 -3.20 -15.28 0.29
C LEU A 77 -4.02 -16.29 1.12
N VAL A 78 -5.09 -15.83 1.78
CA VAL A 78 -5.98 -16.72 2.56
C VAL A 78 -6.67 -17.73 1.64
N THR A 79 -7.16 -17.31 0.47
CA THR A 79 -7.82 -18.21 -0.49
C THR A 79 -6.87 -19.17 -1.20
N GLN A 80 -5.60 -18.80 -1.40
CA GLN A 80 -4.57 -19.69 -1.93
C GLN A 80 -4.05 -20.71 -0.92
N SER A 81 -4.15 -20.41 0.37
CA SER A 81 -3.74 -21.31 1.46
C SER A 81 -4.67 -22.53 1.60
N ASP A 82 -5.82 -22.52 0.92
CA ASP A 82 -6.84 -23.57 0.94
C ASP A 82 -6.78 -24.52 -0.27
N LEU A 83 -5.67 -24.53 -1.04
CA LEU A 83 -5.45 -25.57 -2.06
C LEU A 83 -5.20 -26.91 -1.36
N PRO A 84 -6.17 -27.85 -1.38
CA PRO A 84 -5.93 -29.17 -0.86
C PRO A 84 -4.97 -29.85 -1.82
N THR A 85 -4.02 -30.59 -1.27
CA THR A 85 -3.37 -31.75 -1.87
C THR A 85 -4.34 -32.60 -2.69
N ARG A 86 -4.58 -32.24 -3.96
CA ARG A 86 -5.26 -33.06 -4.97
C ARG A 86 -4.20 -33.73 -5.83
N SER A 87 -3.34 -34.51 -5.19
CA SER A 87 -2.44 -35.45 -5.87
C SER A 87 -2.16 -36.62 -4.94
N LEU A 88 -3.14 -37.51 -4.79
CA LEU A 88 -2.93 -38.90 -4.30
C LEU A 88 -4.20 -39.77 -4.39
N VAL A 89 -4.98 -39.68 -5.48
CA VAL A 89 -5.90 -40.78 -5.88
C VAL A 89 -5.94 -40.86 -7.41
N ALA A 90 -4.82 -41.24 -8.02
CA ALA A 90 -4.78 -41.73 -9.40
C ALA A 90 -3.62 -42.71 -9.50
N GLY A 91 -3.78 -43.91 -8.94
CA GLY A 91 -2.73 -44.93 -9.00
C GLY A 91 -2.84 -46.01 -7.94
N LYS A 92 -3.90 -46.82 -8.01
CA LYS A 92 -3.81 -48.25 -7.71
C LYS A 92 -5.00 -48.96 -8.36
N VAL A 93 -4.73 -49.41 -9.58
CA VAL A 93 -5.37 -50.58 -10.18
C VAL A 93 -4.99 -51.80 -9.36
#